data_AF-A0A963H9I5-F1
#
_entry.id   AF-A0A963H9I5-F1
#
_cell.length_a   1.000
_cell.length_b   1.000
_cell.length_c   1.000
_cell.angle_alpha   90.00
_cell.angle_beta   90.00
_cell.angle_gamma   90.00
#
_symmetry.space_group_name_H-M   'P 1'
#
loop_
_entity.id
_entity.type
_entity.pdbx_description
1 polymer ?
#
loop_
_entity_poly.entity_id
_entity_poly.type
_entity_poly.pdbx_seq_one_letter_code
_entity_poly.pdbx_strand_id
1 'polypeptide(L)'
;MKNNNARSVSVRPVGRLLALPMALAMIGVAPGAQAANFACDWIANAGSWLASANWSTCNSAYPNNGGGNTFDATINTGGYTVDLTSPVSIGTLTISQNTLNNSSTLTTTGGVVISSYGGTLLGGTYVGSGGTAVSFASGAYGTLDNVTLRGNLDLSATSATAYFVNGLAVRDVSGSNPGVINVTGNGAWLQSQGTQTLNGATVHLGGAVGGSSIYSGVGTLSLGPSLQVLADGA
;
A
#
# COMPACT_ATOMS: atom_id res chain seq x y z
N MET A 1 -87.47 57.84 34.44
CA MET A 1 -87.10 58.13 35.84
C MET A 1 -86.04 57.13 36.29
N LYS A 2 -84.92 57.60 36.86
CA LYS A 2 -84.00 56.96 37.83
C LYS A 2 -83.46 55.55 37.50
N ASN A 3 -82.17 55.41 37.17
CA ASN A 3 -80.96 55.29 38.04
C ASN A 3 -80.57 53.84 38.39
N ASN A 4 -79.34 53.49 37.97
CA ASN A 4 -78.27 52.74 38.65
C ASN A 4 -78.56 51.42 39.41
N ASN A 5 -77.82 50.33 39.08
CA ASN A 5 -76.64 49.88 39.86
C ASN A 5 -76.06 48.51 39.41
N ALA A 6 -74.73 48.50 39.28
CA ALA A 6 -73.70 47.46 39.44
C ALA A 6 -74.06 45.98 39.76
N ARG A 7 -73.39 45.01 39.09
CA ARG A 7 -72.16 44.27 39.52
C ARG A 7 -72.07 42.81 38.97
N SER A 8 -70.83 42.41 38.59
CA SER A 8 -70.29 41.02 38.50
C SER A 8 -70.67 40.20 37.23
N VAL A 9 -69.89 39.29 36.60
CA VAL A 9 -68.63 38.54 36.83
C VAL A 9 -67.97 38.21 35.47
N SER A 10 -66.65 38.03 35.49
CA SER A 10 -65.70 37.54 34.46
C SER A 10 -66.06 36.22 33.74
N VAL A 11 -65.85 36.13 32.42
CA VAL A 11 -65.20 34.98 31.72
C VAL A 11 -64.59 35.43 30.37
N ARG A 12 -63.33 35.11 30.09
CA ARG A 12 -62.65 35.27 28.78
C ARG A 12 -62.98 34.10 27.84
N PRO A 13 -62.93 34.30 26.51
CA PRO A 13 -62.09 33.40 25.72
C PRO A 13 -61.20 34.14 24.72
N VAL A 14 -59.93 33.72 24.72
CA VAL A 14 -58.89 34.10 23.77
C VAL A 14 -59.11 33.35 22.46
N GLY A 15 -59.44 34.07 21.39
CA GLY A 15 -59.44 33.53 20.03
C GLY A 15 -58.00 33.39 19.52
N ARG A 16 -57.54 32.15 19.39
CA ARG A 16 -56.23 31.75 18.85
C ARG A 16 -56.06 32.23 17.40
N LEU A 17 -55.08 33.10 17.14
CA LEU A 17 -54.44 33.19 15.83
C LEU A 17 -53.52 31.97 15.68
N LEU A 18 -53.84 31.05 14.77
CA LEU A 18 -52.91 29.99 14.36
C LEU A 18 -51.80 30.62 13.50
N ALA A 19 -50.60 30.78 14.08
CA ALA A 19 -49.38 30.90 13.31
C ALA A 19 -48.85 29.48 13.04
N LEU A 20 -48.80 29.05 11.77
CA LEU A 20 -48.01 27.89 11.38
C LEU A 20 -46.53 28.29 11.32
N PRO A 21 -45.61 27.65 12.07
CA PRO A 21 -44.20 27.77 11.80
C PRO A 21 -43.86 26.87 10.61
N MET A 22 -43.40 27.47 9.52
CA MET A 22 -42.75 26.79 8.40
C MET A 22 -41.39 26.28 8.91
N ALA A 23 -41.34 25.03 9.37
CA ALA A 23 -40.08 24.39 9.72
C ALA A 23 -39.36 23.98 8.43
N LEU A 24 -38.34 24.75 8.06
CA LEU A 24 -37.41 24.41 6.99
C LEU A 24 -36.54 23.25 7.48
N ALA A 25 -36.81 22.04 6.99
CA ALA A 25 -35.99 20.86 7.27
C ALA A 25 -34.62 21.04 6.57
N MET A 26 -33.61 21.46 7.32
CA MET A 26 -32.21 21.38 6.91
C MET A 26 -31.85 19.89 6.86
N ILE A 27 -31.97 19.27 5.68
CA ILE A 27 -31.38 17.95 5.41
C ILE A 27 -29.87 18.17 5.40
N GLY A 28 -29.26 18.02 6.58
CA GLY A 28 -27.80 17.94 6.68
C GLY A 28 -27.34 16.76 5.84
N VAL A 29 -26.46 17.02 4.88
CA VAL A 29 -25.71 15.94 4.22
C VAL A 29 -24.92 15.26 5.34
N ALA A 30 -25.35 14.07 5.74
CA ALA A 30 -24.52 13.26 6.64
C ALA A 30 -23.18 13.05 5.93
N PRO A 31 -22.03 13.33 6.57
CA PRO A 31 -20.75 12.95 5.98
C PRO A 31 -20.82 11.46 5.65
N GLY A 32 -20.55 11.11 4.39
CA GLY A 32 -20.52 9.71 3.97
C GLY A 32 -19.60 8.92 4.91
N ALA A 33 -20.01 7.70 5.27
CA ALA A 33 -19.18 6.83 6.09
C ALA A 33 -17.81 6.69 5.42
N GLN A 34 -16.77 7.18 6.08
CA GLN A 34 -15.41 7.09 5.57
C GLN A 34 -14.90 5.68 5.83
N ALA A 35 -14.19 5.10 4.86
CA ALA A 35 -13.54 3.81 5.05
C ALA A 35 -12.63 3.86 6.29
N ALA A 36 -12.80 2.93 7.22
CA ALA A 36 -11.86 2.80 8.35
C ALA A 36 -10.57 2.14 7.85
N ASN A 37 -9.43 2.59 8.38
CA ASN A 37 -8.14 1.97 8.14
C ASN A 37 -7.73 1.07 9.31
N PHE A 38 -7.36 -0.18 9.02
CA PHE A 38 -6.94 -1.15 10.02
C PHE A 38 -5.48 -1.54 9.83
N ALA A 39 -4.68 -1.40 10.88
CA ALA A 39 -3.33 -1.96 10.92
C ALA A 39 -3.39 -3.43 11.31
N CYS A 40 -2.71 -4.26 10.53
CA CYS A 40 -2.81 -5.70 10.58
C CYS A 40 -1.44 -6.35 10.67
N ASP A 41 -1.20 -7.07 11.75
CA ASP A 41 0.05 -7.78 11.97
C ASP A 41 -0.14 -9.26 11.69
N TRP A 42 0.78 -9.86 10.95
CA TRP A 42 0.88 -11.30 10.83
C TRP A 42 1.29 -11.90 12.18
N ILE A 43 0.53 -12.86 12.69
CA ILE A 43 0.76 -13.49 14.01
C ILE A 43 0.97 -15.01 13.94
N ALA A 44 0.82 -15.61 12.76
CA ALA A 44 1.03 -17.04 12.57
C ALA A 44 2.51 -17.37 12.26
N ASN A 45 2.87 -18.64 12.45
CA ASN A 45 4.22 -19.13 12.14
C ASN A 45 4.41 -19.53 10.66
N ALA A 46 3.34 -19.59 9.87
CA ALA A 46 3.30 -19.78 8.41
C ALA A 46 1.84 -19.92 7.98
N GLY A 47 1.58 -19.83 6.68
CA GLY A 47 0.33 -20.27 6.08
C GLY A 47 -0.36 -19.20 5.24
N SER A 48 -1.66 -19.39 4.99
CA SER A 48 -2.39 -18.56 4.02
C SER A 48 -2.64 -17.15 4.53
N TRP A 49 -2.37 -16.15 3.68
CA TRP A 49 -2.82 -14.77 3.84
C TRP A 49 -4.33 -14.68 4.09
N LEU A 50 -5.11 -15.56 3.46
CA LEU A 50 -6.58 -15.49 3.43
C LEU A 50 -7.23 -16.01 4.72
N ALA A 51 -6.45 -16.57 5.65
CA ALA A 51 -6.96 -17.01 6.94
C ALA A 51 -6.92 -15.85 7.94
N SER A 52 -8.09 -15.33 8.33
CA SER A 52 -8.18 -14.21 9.28
C SER A 52 -7.53 -14.51 10.64
N ALA A 53 -7.51 -15.78 11.07
CA ALA A 53 -6.85 -16.21 12.29
C ALA A 53 -5.32 -16.06 12.28
N ASN A 54 -4.71 -15.88 11.10
CA ASN A 54 -3.26 -15.65 10.96
C ASN A 54 -2.87 -14.18 11.13
N TRP A 55 -3.85 -13.29 11.24
CA TRP A 55 -3.65 -11.86 11.44
C TRP A 55 -4.07 -11.45 12.86
N SER A 56 -3.55 -10.33 13.34
CA SER A 56 -4.05 -9.65 14.55
C SER A 56 -5.53 -9.30 14.38
N THR A 57 -6.16 -8.67 15.38
CA THR A 57 -7.59 -8.31 15.32
C THR A 57 -7.88 -7.24 14.25
N CYS A 58 -7.80 -7.63 12.99
CA CYS A 58 -7.95 -6.93 11.72
C CYS A 58 -9.42 -6.73 11.37
N ASN A 59 -10.19 -6.16 12.29
CA ASN A 59 -11.66 -6.12 12.18
C ASN A 59 -12.27 -7.53 11.92
N SER A 60 -11.69 -8.56 12.55
CA SER A 60 -12.07 -9.98 12.37
C SER A 60 -11.99 -10.50 10.92
N ALA A 61 -11.21 -9.84 10.07
CA ALA A 61 -10.96 -10.21 8.69
C ALA A 61 -9.46 -10.45 8.44
N TYR A 62 -9.11 -10.89 7.23
CA TYR A 62 -7.75 -10.77 6.72
C TYR A 62 -7.62 -9.44 5.93
N PRO A 63 -6.41 -8.88 5.77
CA PRO A 63 -6.19 -7.65 5.01
C PRO A 63 -6.66 -7.80 3.56
N ASN A 64 -7.77 -7.14 3.21
CA ASN A 64 -8.31 -7.08 1.87
C ASN A 64 -9.34 -5.95 1.74
N ASN A 65 -9.03 -4.92 0.95
CA ASN A 65 -9.83 -3.72 0.76
C ASN A 65 -11.15 -3.94 -0.02
N GLY A 66 -11.53 -5.19 -0.30
CA GLY A 66 -12.77 -5.52 -1.03
C GLY A 66 -14.08 -5.19 -0.28
N GLY A 67 -14.03 -4.89 1.02
CA GLY A 67 -15.21 -4.69 1.88
C GLY A 67 -15.52 -3.24 2.27
N GLY A 68 -14.88 -2.24 1.64
CA GLY A 68 -15.07 -0.82 1.96
C GLY A 68 -14.23 -0.28 3.13
N ASN A 69 -13.43 -1.15 3.76
CA ASN A 69 -12.35 -0.74 4.68
C ASN A 69 -11.02 -0.75 3.95
N THR A 70 -10.04 -0.03 4.49
CA THR A 70 -8.64 -0.15 4.07
C THR A 70 -7.83 -0.89 5.12
N PHE A 71 -6.82 -1.63 4.69
CA PHE A 71 -5.94 -2.38 5.56
C PHE A 71 -4.49 -2.07 5.24
N ASP A 72 -3.68 -1.84 6.26
CA ASP A 72 -2.22 -1.84 6.17
C ASP A 72 -1.70 -3.11 6.82
N ALA A 73 -0.87 -3.87 6.10
CA ALA A 73 -0.40 -5.17 6.56
C ALA A 73 1.09 -5.11 6.94
N THR A 74 1.45 -5.80 8.02
CA THR A 74 2.82 -5.98 8.47
C THR A 74 3.09 -7.47 8.66
N ILE A 75 4.06 -8.01 7.91
CA ILE A 75 4.62 -9.34 8.16
C ILE A 75 5.90 -9.15 8.97
N ASN A 76 5.75 -9.22 10.30
CA ASN A 76 6.80 -9.03 11.30
C ASN A 76 7.84 -10.15 11.28
N THR A 77 9.01 -9.91 11.86
CA THR A 77 10.15 -10.84 11.87
C THR A 77 9.82 -12.23 12.41
N GLY A 78 10.12 -13.27 11.64
CA GLY A 78 9.87 -14.66 12.05
C GLY A 78 10.58 -15.73 11.22
N GLY A 79 10.99 -15.44 9.97
CA GLY A 79 11.59 -16.46 9.10
C GLY A 79 10.56 -17.39 8.47
N TYR A 80 9.29 -16.96 8.41
CA TYR A 80 8.16 -17.77 7.98
C TYR A 80 7.76 -17.48 6.52
N THR A 81 6.90 -18.35 6.00
CA THR A 81 6.29 -18.18 4.67
C THR A 81 4.81 -17.85 4.81
N VAL A 82 4.40 -16.77 4.17
CA VAL A 82 3.01 -16.36 4.01
C VAL A 82 2.58 -16.65 2.57
N ASP A 83 1.54 -17.45 2.40
CA ASP A 83 1.05 -17.84 1.08
C ASP A 83 -0.09 -16.91 0.62
N LEU A 84 0.14 -16.17 -0.46
CA LEU A 84 -0.87 -15.36 -1.13
C LEU A 84 -1.28 -16.03 -2.44
N THR A 85 -2.43 -16.72 -2.40
CA THR A 85 -2.91 -17.56 -3.51
C THR A 85 -4.05 -16.95 -4.32
N SER A 86 -4.61 -15.83 -3.85
CA SER A 86 -5.70 -15.09 -4.53
C SER A 86 -5.38 -13.59 -4.59
N PRO A 87 -5.97 -12.84 -5.53
CA PRO A 87 -5.74 -11.40 -5.60
C PRO A 87 -6.21 -10.69 -4.33
N VAL A 88 -5.37 -9.79 -3.82
CA VAL A 88 -5.65 -8.96 -2.64
C VAL A 88 -5.30 -7.51 -2.96
N SER A 89 -6.09 -6.57 -2.44
CA SER A 89 -5.79 -5.14 -2.47
C SER A 89 -5.70 -4.62 -1.04
N ILE A 90 -4.68 -3.83 -0.73
CA ILE A 90 -4.43 -3.24 0.60
C ILE A 90 -3.87 -1.81 0.45
N GLY A 91 -3.77 -1.06 1.54
CA GLY A 91 -3.08 0.22 1.60
C GLY A 91 -1.59 0.02 1.38
N THR A 92 -0.91 -0.55 2.37
CA THR A 92 0.54 -0.84 2.35
C THR A 92 0.83 -2.26 2.83
N LEU A 93 1.99 -2.79 2.45
CA LEU A 93 2.57 -3.98 3.06
C LEU A 93 3.99 -3.68 3.54
N THR A 94 4.30 -3.95 4.80
CA THR A 94 5.68 -4.02 5.30
C THR A 94 6.09 -5.47 5.52
N ILE A 95 7.26 -5.89 5.01
CA ILE A 95 7.84 -7.22 5.26
C ILE A 95 9.16 -7.10 6.00
N SER A 96 9.36 -7.96 7.00
CA SER A 96 10.58 -8.07 7.79
C SER A 96 10.97 -9.55 7.98
N GLN A 97 12.11 -10.02 7.46
CA GLN A 97 12.66 -11.40 7.59
C GLN A 97 11.74 -12.56 7.15
N ASN A 98 10.68 -12.31 6.40
CA ASN A 98 9.75 -13.37 5.98
C ASN A 98 9.70 -13.47 4.46
N THR A 99 9.14 -14.60 3.98
CA THR A 99 8.83 -14.81 2.58
C THR A 99 7.33 -14.61 2.36
N LEU A 100 6.98 -13.71 1.43
CA LEU A 100 5.66 -13.70 0.83
C LEU A 100 5.71 -14.56 -0.44
N ASN A 101 5.14 -15.75 -0.36
CA ASN A 101 4.97 -16.66 -1.49
C ASN A 101 3.69 -16.28 -2.23
N ASN A 102 3.84 -15.42 -3.23
CA ASN A 102 2.75 -14.85 -4.01
C ASN A 102 2.60 -15.62 -5.32
N SER A 103 1.53 -16.42 -5.43
CA SER A 103 1.13 -17.05 -6.69
C SER A 103 0.03 -16.27 -7.42
N SER A 104 -0.16 -14.99 -7.07
CA SER A 104 -1.28 -14.15 -7.52
C SER A 104 -0.86 -12.68 -7.70
N THR A 105 -1.80 -11.75 -7.51
CA THR A 105 -1.58 -10.31 -7.58
C THR A 105 -1.83 -9.64 -6.23
N LEU A 106 -0.82 -8.93 -5.70
CA LEU A 106 -0.98 -8.02 -4.58
C LEU A 106 -1.05 -6.58 -5.11
N THR A 107 -2.15 -5.90 -4.88
CA THR A 107 -2.29 -4.47 -5.18
C THR A 107 -2.14 -3.66 -3.90
N THR A 108 -1.28 -2.64 -3.94
CA THR A 108 -1.05 -1.71 -2.83
C THR A 108 -1.26 -0.29 -3.33
N THR A 109 -1.77 0.60 -2.47
CA THR A 109 -1.82 2.03 -2.77
C THR A 109 -0.51 2.71 -2.41
N GLY A 110 0.08 2.36 -1.27
CA GLY A 110 1.35 2.91 -0.80
C GLY A 110 2.59 2.03 -1.06
N GLY A 111 2.44 0.93 -1.80
CA GLY A 111 3.55 0.03 -2.12
C GLY A 111 3.80 -1.08 -1.09
N VAL A 112 4.71 -1.98 -1.45
CA VAL A 112 5.36 -2.90 -0.52
C VAL A 112 6.67 -2.25 -0.02
N VAL A 113 6.94 -2.35 1.28
CA VAL A 113 8.16 -1.88 1.92
C VAL A 113 8.93 -3.08 2.47
N ILE A 114 10.14 -3.30 1.97
CA ILE A 114 11.09 -4.22 2.59
C ILE A 114 11.83 -3.47 3.70
N SER A 115 11.70 -3.94 4.94
CA SER A 115 12.28 -3.27 6.11
C SER A 115 13.79 -3.52 6.21
N SER A 116 14.43 -2.86 7.18
CA SER A 116 15.86 -3.04 7.50
C SER A 116 16.23 -4.47 7.93
N TYR A 117 15.24 -5.29 8.30
CA TYR A 117 15.44 -6.70 8.62
C TYR A 117 15.37 -7.60 7.38
N GLY A 118 14.95 -7.03 6.26
CA GLY A 118 14.88 -7.70 4.97
C GLY A 118 13.60 -8.48 4.70
N GLY A 119 13.62 -9.35 3.69
CA GLY A 119 12.48 -10.16 3.31
C GLY A 119 12.60 -10.72 1.89
N THR A 120 11.72 -11.66 1.55
CA THR A 120 11.66 -12.27 0.23
C THR A 120 10.27 -12.09 -0.36
N LEU A 121 10.22 -11.55 -1.58
CA LEU A 121 9.06 -11.61 -2.44
C LEU A 121 9.29 -12.77 -3.41
N LEU A 122 8.51 -13.83 -3.28
CA LEU A 122 8.61 -15.02 -4.13
C LEU A 122 7.40 -15.07 -5.06
N GLY A 123 7.65 -15.00 -6.35
CA GLY A 123 6.63 -15.09 -7.39
C GLY A 123 5.70 -13.88 -7.47
N GLY A 124 4.77 -13.97 -8.41
CA GLY A 124 3.57 -13.13 -8.45
C GLY A 124 3.78 -11.73 -9.01
N THR A 125 2.66 -10.98 -9.01
CA THR A 125 2.62 -9.60 -9.45
C THR A 125 2.36 -8.67 -8.27
N TYR A 126 3.15 -7.60 -8.16
CA TYR A 126 2.97 -6.53 -7.18
C TYR A 126 2.62 -5.24 -7.91
N VAL A 127 1.42 -4.73 -7.66
CA VAL A 127 0.91 -3.51 -8.29
C VAL A 127 0.97 -2.38 -7.26
N GLY A 128 1.81 -1.38 -7.53
CA GLY A 128 1.84 -0.13 -6.79
C GLY A 128 0.94 0.90 -7.45
N SER A 129 -0.34 0.92 -7.09
CA SER A 129 -1.32 1.84 -7.71
C SER A 129 -1.01 3.32 -7.47
N GLY A 130 -0.26 3.65 -6.40
CA GLY A 130 0.29 4.98 -6.15
C GLY A 130 1.62 5.29 -6.87
N GLY A 131 2.12 4.39 -7.72
CA GLY A 131 3.32 4.59 -8.53
C GLY A 131 4.49 3.67 -8.16
N THR A 132 4.76 3.46 -6.88
CA THR A 132 5.82 2.56 -6.41
C THR A 132 5.25 1.20 -6.04
N ALA A 133 5.74 0.13 -6.66
CA ALA A 133 5.32 -1.23 -6.36
C ALA A 133 6.06 -1.79 -5.15
N VAL A 134 7.38 -1.64 -5.11
CA VAL A 134 8.24 -2.12 -4.02
C VAL A 134 9.28 -1.06 -3.72
N SER A 135 9.50 -0.79 -2.44
CA SER A 135 10.55 0.08 -1.92
C SER A 135 11.34 -0.62 -0.83
N PHE A 136 12.58 -0.19 -0.63
CA PHE A 136 13.49 -0.73 0.38
C PHE A 136 13.84 0.39 1.36
N ALA A 137 13.65 0.13 2.66
CA ALA A 137 14.00 1.07 3.72
C ALA A 137 15.53 1.27 3.82
N SER A 138 15.95 2.26 4.62
CA SER A 138 17.38 2.47 4.88
C SER A 138 18.01 1.24 5.52
N GLY A 139 19.12 0.76 4.95
CA GLY A 139 19.81 -0.46 5.38
C GLY A 139 19.04 -1.76 5.10
N ALA A 140 17.94 -1.71 4.36
CA ALA A 140 17.20 -2.90 3.97
C ALA A 140 17.94 -3.73 2.94
N TYR A 141 17.78 -5.05 3.04
CA TYR A 141 18.27 -6.01 2.07
C TYR A 141 17.19 -7.07 1.81
N GLY A 142 16.95 -7.48 0.59
CA GLY A 142 15.86 -8.44 0.33
C GLY A 142 15.88 -9.04 -1.05
N THR A 143 15.14 -10.12 -1.22
CA THR A 143 15.16 -10.93 -2.44
C THR A 143 13.86 -10.79 -3.21
N LEU A 144 13.98 -10.50 -4.51
CA LEU A 144 12.92 -10.55 -5.50
C LEU A 144 13.14 -11.80 -6.35
N ASP A 145 12.38 -12.86 -6.09
CA ASP A 145 12.52 -14.16 -6.76
C ASP A 145 11.35 -14.37 -7.72
N ASN A 146 11.61 -14.32 -9.04
CA ASN A 146 10.60 -14.48 -10.09
C ASN A 146 9.43 -13.50 -9.95
N VAL A 147 9.74 -12.21 -9.76
CA VAL A 147 8.77 -11.16 -9.43
C VAL A 147 8.44 -10.27 -10.63
N THR A 148 7.16 -9.95 -10.79
CA THR A 148 6.71 -8.87 -11.67
C THR A 148 6.22 -7.66 -10.87
N LEU A 149 6.80 -6.50 -11.14
CA LEU A 149 6.41 -5.22 -10.55
C LEU A 149 5.65 -4.38 -11.58
N ARG A 150 4.50 -3.86 -11.18
CA ARG A 150 3.70 -2.88 -11.93
C ARG A 150 3.67 -1.58 -11.13
N GLY A 151 4.58 -0.69 -11.47
CA GLY A 151 5.04 0.41 -10.65
C GLY A 151 6.54 0.30 -10.39
N ASN A 152 7.11 1.34 -9.79
CA ASN A 152 8.54 1.49 -9.62
C ASN A 152 9.12 0.49 -8.60
N LEU A 153 10.37 0.10 -8.82
CA LEU A 153 11.24 -0.46 -7.79
C LEU A 153 12.10 0.67 -7.22
N ASP A 154 12.03 0.90 -5.91
CA ASP A 154 12.67 2.03 -5.27
C ASP A 154 13.74 1.62 -4.25
N LEU A 155 15.01 1.88 -4.60
CA LEU A 155 16.20 1.73 -3.76
C LEU A 155 16.84 3.10 -3.48
N SER A 156 16.04 4.16 -3.42
CA SER A 156 16.53 5.53 -3.15
C SER A 156 16.99 5.73 -1.70
N ALA A 157 16.65 4.82 -0.78
CA ALA A 157 17.11 4.89 0.60
C ALA A 157 18.60 4.51 0.73
N THR A 158 19.25 5.03 1.78
CA THR A 158 20.67 4.74 2.04
C THR A 158 20.87 3.25 2.30
N SER A 159 21.86 2.66 1.64
CA SER A 159 22.23 1.23 1.75
C SER A 159 21.08 0.26 1.45
N ALA A 160 20.11 0.67 0.63
CA ALA A 160 19.04 -0.20 0.16
C ALA A 160 19.56 -1.22 -0.86
N THR A 161 19.39 -2.50 -0.57
CA THR A 161 19.89 -3.60 -1.41
C THR A 161 18.75 -4.52 -1.86
N ALA A 162 18.56 -4.66 -3.17
CA ALA A 162 17.69 -5.68 -3.74
C ALA A 162 18.51 -6.74 -4.46
N TYR A 163 18.33 -7.99 -4.05
CA TYR A 163 18.74 -9.16 -4.82
C TYR A 163 17.62 -9.55 -5.76
N PHE A 164 17.93 -9.88 -7.01
CA PHE A 164 16.96 -10.51 -7.89
C PHE A 164 17.48 -11.81 -8.47
N VAL A 165 16.58 -12.80 -8.49
CA VAL A 165 16.85 -14.17 -8.90
C VAL A 165 15.65 -14.71 -9.67
N ASN A 166 15.89 -15.66 -10.57
CA ASN A 166 14.87 -16.28 -11.41
C ASN A 166 14.01 -15.28 -12.20
N GLY A 167 14.56 -14.10 -12.51
CA GLY A 167 13.89 -13.04 -13.25
C GLY A 167 13.27 -11.93 -12.40
N LEU A 168 13.36 -10.71 -12.93
CA LEU A 168 12.69 -9.52 -12.43
C LEU A 168 12.12 -8.75 -13.63
N ALA A 169 10.81 -8.52 -13.63
CA ALA A 169 10.15 -7.66 -14.59
C ALA A 169 9.64 -6.40 -13.91
N VAL A 170 9.97 -5.22 -14.45
CA VAL A 170 9.47 -3.93 -13.94
C VAL A 170 8.75 -3.19 -15.06
N ARG A 171 7.47 -2.93 -14.86
CA ARG A 171 6.57 -2.25 -15.79
C ARG A 171 5.95 -1.02 -15.13
N ASP A 172 5.40 -0.12 -15.93
CA ASP A 172 4.52 0.91 -15.41
C ASP A 172 3.29 0.30 -14.71
N VAL A 173 2.50 1.11 -14.02
CA VAL A 173 1.30 0.63 -13.30
C VAL A 173 0.31 -0.05 -14.26
N SER A 174 0.24 0.38 -15.52
CA SER A 174 -0.60 -0.26 -16.54
C SER A 174 -0.12 -1.66 -16.92
N GLY A 175 1.17 -1.96 -16.75
CA GLY A 175 1.81 -3.23 -17.11
C GLY A 175 2.28 -3.31 -18.56
N SER A 176 2.04 -2.27 -19.37
CA SER A 176 2.27 -2.30 -20.81
C SER A 176 3.60 -1.66 -21.23
N ASN A 177 4.11 -0.72 -20.43
CA ASN A 177 5.33 0.01 -20.76
C ASN A 177 6.47 -0.40 -19.82
N PRO A 178 7.73 -0.17 -20.21
CA PRO A 178 8.86 -0.24 -19.30
C PRO A 178 8.62 0.56 -18.02
N GLY A 179 8.90 -0.06 -16.87
CA GLY A 179 8.84 0.61 -15.58
C GLY A 179 10.17 1.24 -15.19
N VAL A 180 10.20 1.83 -14.00
CA VAL A 180 11.37 2.53 -13.46
C VAL A 180 11.97 1.78 -12.29
N ILE A 181 13.30 1.69 -12.27
CA ILE A 181 14.09 1.18 -11.16
C ILE A 181 15.00 2.31 -10.67
N ASN A 182 14.79 2.77 -9.44
CA ASN A 182 15.61 3.80 -8.83
C ASN A 182 16.70 3.14 -7.99
N VAL A 183 17.95 3.18 -8.45
CA VAL A 183 19.14 2.74 -7.72
C VAL A 183 19.96 3.98 -7.37
N THR A 184 19.35 4.87 -6.59
CA THR A 184 19.83 6.25 -6.39
C THR A 184 20.28 6.55 -4.96
N GLY A 185 20.00 5.65 -4.02
CA GLY A 185 20.45 5.78 -2.63
C GLY A 185 21.98 5.66 -2.49
N ASN A 186 22.54 6.36 -1.51
CA ASN A 186 23.95 6.22 -1.15
C ASN A 186 24.24 4.76 -0.74
N GLY A 187 25.13 4.08 -1.46
CA GLY A 187 25.45 2.68 -1.23
C GLY A 187 24.31 1.72 -1.60
N ALA A 188 23.35 2.15 -2.41
CA ALA A 188 22.26 1.29 -2.87
C ALA A 188 22.72 0.33 -3.97
N TRP A 189 22.23 -0.91 -3.90
CA TRP A 189 22.63 -1.99 -4.81
C TRP A 189 21.42 -2.71 -5.40
N LEU A 190 21.42 -2.88 -6.72
CA LEU A 190 20.63 -3.88 -7.41
C LEU A 190 21.55 -5.01 -7.85
N GLN A 191 21.43 -6.17 -7.21
CA GLN A 191 22.34 -7.29 -7.44
C GLN A 191 21.61 -8.47 -8.07
N SER A 192 22.11 -8.96 -9.21
CA SER A 192 21.67 -10.24 -9.76
C SER A 192 22.31 -11.41 -9.02
N GLN A 193 21.54 -12.48 -8.81
CA GLN A 193 22.03 -13.77 -8.32
C GLN A 193 21.91 -14.83 -9.42
N GLY A 194 23.06 -15.39 -9.81
CA GLY A 194 23.15 -16.35 -10.92
C GLY A 194 23.10 -15.66 -12.28
N THR A 195 22.84 -16.44 -13.33
CA THR A 195 22.67 -15.90 -14.68
C THR A 195 21.31 -15.25 -14.83
N GLN A 196 21.29 -13.92 -14.90
CA GLN A 196 20.07 -13.12 -15.04
C GLN A 196 20.14 -12.22 -16.27
N THR A 197 18.97 -11.81 -16.74
CA THR A 197 18.83 -10.73 -17.73
C THR A 197 17.93 -9.66 -17.15
N LEU A 198 18.36 -8.40 -17.22
CA LEU A 198 17.52 -7.25 -16.93
C LEU A 198 17.22 -6.52 -18.24
N ASN A 199 15.94 -6.34 -18.56
CA ASN A 199 15.52 -5.80 -19.86
C ASN A 199 14.20 -5.01 -19.75
N GLY A 200 13.95 -4.13 -20.73
CA GLY A 200 12.67 -3.43 -20.85
C GLY A 200 12.27 -2.62 -19.61
N ALA A 201 13.24 -1.96 -18.96
CA ALA A 201 13.04 -1.04 -17.85
C ALA A 201 13.97 0.17 -18.01
N THR A 202 13.70 1.25 -17.27
CA THR A 202 14.62 2.38 -17.12
C THR A 202 15.23 2.31 -15.73
N VAL A 203 16.56 2.28 -15.65
CA VAL A 203 17.28 2.30 -14.39
C VAL A 203 17.91 3.67 -14.19
N HIS A 204 17.51 4.35 -13.14
CA HIS A 204 18.19 5.54 -12.64
C HIS A 204 19.31 5.09 -11.71
N LEU A 205 20.55 5.41 -12.07
CA LEU A 205 21.75 4.96 -11.37
C LEU A 205 22.52 6.17 -10.82
N GLY A 206 22.72 6.13 -9.51
CA GLY A 206 23.46 7.14 -8.76
C GLY A 206 22.53 8.18 -8.13
N GLY A 207 23.09 8.96 -7.21
CA GLY A 207 22.42 10.09 -6.58
C GLY A 207 23.41 11.20 -6.28
N ALA A 208 22.97 12.26 -5.62
CA ALA A 208 23.82 13.41 -5.29
C ALA A 208 24.98 13.09 -4.33
N VAL A 209 24.90 11.97 -3.58
CA VAL A 209 25.89 11.59 -2.57
C VAL A 209 26.13 10.09 -2.60
N GLY A 210 27.40 9.71 -2.69
CA GLY A 210 27.83 8.31 -2.64
C GLY A 210 27.60 7.55 -3.95
N GLY A 211 28.20 6.36 -4.04
CA GLY A 211 28.04 5.49 -5.20
C GLY A 211 26.85 4.55 -5.04
N SER A 212 26.22 4.19 -6.15
CA SER A 212 25.24 3.10 -6.22
C SER A 212 25.63 2.17 -7.36
N SER A 213 25.10 0.95 -7.38
CA SER A 213 25.59 -0.07 -8.31
C SER A 213 24.51 -1.03 -8.77
N ILE A 214 24.61 -1.42 -10.03
CA ILE A 214 23.92 -2.59 -10.58
C ILE A 214 25.03 -3.58 -10.95
N TYR A 215 25.02 -4.77 -10.37
CA TYR A 215 26.08 -5.73 -10.62
C TYR A 215 25.62 -7.17 -10.46
N SER A 216 26.45 -8.09 -10.94
CA SER A 216 26.29 -9.53 -10.72
C SER A 216 27.20 -9.97 -9.60
N GLY A 217 26.63 -10.47 -8.49
CA GLY A 217 27.45 -10.99 -7.39
C GLY A 217 27.99 -12.39 -7.67
N VAL A 218 27.22 -13.20 -8.39
CA VAL A 218 27.60 -14.53 -8.88
C VAL A 218 26.93 -14.76 -10.23
N GLY A 219 27.61 -15.44 -11.16
CA GLY A 219 27.10 -15.62 -12.53
C GLY A 219 27.18 -14.34 -13.37
N THR A 220 26.30 -14.21 -14.36
CA THR A 220 26.32 -13.10 -15.33
C THR A 220 25.04 -12.28 -15.30
N LEU A 221 25.17 -10.95 -15.29
CA LEU A 221 24.07 -10.03 -15.58
C LEU A 221 24.13 -9.59 -17.04
N SER A 222 23.17 -10.02 -17.84
CA SER A 222 22.98 -9.51 -19.20
C SER A 222 22.06 -8.30 -19.19
N LEU A 223 22.50 -7.21 -19.81
CA LEU A 223 21.65 -6.06 -20.09
C LEU A 223 20.93 -6.31 -21.42
N GLY A 224 19.64 -6.59 -21.34
CA GLY A 224 18.84 -7.02 -22.49
C GLY A 224 18.20 -5.86 -23.26
N PRO A 225 17.41 -6.18 -24.29
CA PRO A 225 16.79 -5.18 -25.16
C PRO A 225 15.93 -4.16 -24.41
N SER A 226 15.96 -2.92 -24.89
CA SER A 226 15.16 -1.82 -24.36
C SER A 226 15.40 -1.53 -22.87
N LEU A 227 16.51 -2.00 -22.29
CA LEU A 227 17.00 -1.49 -21.02
C LEU A 227 17.66 -0.13 -21.24
N GLN A 228 17.28 0.85 -20.44
CA GLN A 228 18.00 2.13 -20.35
C GLN A 228 18.66 2.24 -18.98
N VAL A 229 19.90 2.70 -18.95
CA VAL A 229 20.60 3.06 -17.71
C VAL A 229 20.94 4.53 -17.81
N LEU A 230 20.33 5.33 -16.95
CA LEU A 230 20.48 6.78 -16.88
C LEU A 230 21.29 7.13 -15.65
N ALA A 231 22.24 8.04 -15.81
CA ALA A 231 22.98 8.59 -14.69
C ALA A 231 22.12 9.69 -14.03
N ASP A 232 21.85 9.55 -12.74
CA ASP A 232 21.17 10.53 -11.90
C ASP A 232 22.13 11.22 -10.91
N GLY A 233 23.42 10.87 -10.95
CA GLY A 233 24.47 11.54 -10.20
C GLY A 233 24.79 12.92 -10.76
N ALA A 234 24.91 13.91 -9.87
CA ALA A 234 25.45 15.24 -10.17
C ALA A 234 26.97 15.19 -10.35
#